data_AF-Q9F416-F1
#
_entry.id   AF-Q9F416-F1
#
_cell.length_a   1.000
_cell.length_b   1.000
_cell.length_c   1.000
_cell.angle_alpha   90.00
_cell.angle_beta   90.00
_cell.angle_gamma   90.00
#
_symmetry.space_group_name_H-M   'P 1'
#
loop_
_entity.id
_entity.type
_entity.pdbx_description
1 polymer ?
#
loop_
_entity_poly.entity_id
_entity_poly.type
_entity_poly.pdbx_seq_one_letter_code
_entity_poly.pdbx_strand_id
1 'polypeptide(L)'
;REKIGVMFGCFSYGTRVQLADGSTEKIGKIVNQKMDVEVMSYDPVTDQIVPRKVVNWFNNGPAEQFLQFTVEKSGGNGRSQFAATPNHLIRTPAGWTEAGDLIAGDRVLAAERHLLSDQQFQVILGSLMGGGNLSPNLHDRNGVRFRMGHGARQADYLEWKTALLGNIGHSVRENDQGARFVDFTPLPELGELRRAVYLGDGKKFLSEDYLKALTPLALAVWYMDDGSFTVRSKGVQQRTQGGSGRIEICVEAMAEGTRERLRDYLRDTHGLDVRLRSAGSGKSMLTFSTEATAKFQELVAPHMAPSMEHKLLPRFRGLGTVEPRFVEPAQRLVPARVLDVQVKPRTRSMNRFDIEVEGNHNYFVDGVMVHNSPETTTGGKALKFYASVRMDVRRIETLKDGSDAVGNRTRVKVVKNKVSPP
;
A
#
# COMPACT_ATOMS: atom_id res chain seq x y z
N ARG A 1 -20.58 -17.22 12.14
CA ARG A 1 -20.79 -18.41 13.01
C ARG A 1 -19.70 -19.41 12.66
N GLU A 2 -18.68 -19.56 13.50
CA GLU A 2 -17.60 -20.55 13.31
C GLU A 2 -18.22 -21.96 13.32
N LYS A 3 -18.13 -22.68 12.20
CA LYS A 3 -18.69 -24.04 12.09
C LYS A 3 -17.76 -25.01 12.82
N ILE A 4 -18.27 -25.67 13.86
CA ILE A 4 -17.56 -26.71 14.60
C ILE A 4 -17.20 -27.84 13.62
N GLY A 5 -15.92 -28.23 13.59
CA GLY A 5 -15.43 -29.31 12.73
C GLY A 5 -15.20 -28.96 11.26
N VAL A 6 -15.38 -27.70 10.86
CA VAL A 6 -15.01 -27.26 9.51
C VAL A 6 -13.52 -26.91 9.51
N MET A 7 -12.74 -27.74 8.82
CA MET A 7 -11.38 -27.34 8.43
C MET A 7 -11.51 -26.12 7.52
N PHE A 8 -10.91 -25.02 7.94
CA PHE A 8 -10.63 -23.91 7.03
C PHE A 8 -9.67 -24.43 5.95
N GLY A 9 -9.73 -23.84 4.76
CA GLY A 9 -9.01 -24.41 3.62
C GLY A 9 -7.52 -24.61 3.88
N CYS A 10 -6.83 -25.32 3.01
CA CYS A 10 -5.42 -25.68 3.20
C CYS A 10 -4.58 -25.38 1.96
N PHE A 11 -3.27 -25.46 2.09
CA PHE A 11 -2.32 -25.23 1.01
C PHE A 11 -1.70 -26.52 0.48
N SER A 12 -1.23 -26.45 -0.77
CA SER A 12 -0.34 -27.48 -1.32
C SER A 12 1.03 -27.46 -0.63
N TYR A 13 1.72 -28.60 -0.60
CA TYR A 13 3.04 -28.74 0.05
C TYR A 13 4.04 -27.61 -0.29
N GLY A 14 4.07 -27.20 -1.55
CA GLY A 14 5.06 -26.26 -2.09
C GLY A 14 4.77 -24.78 -1.82
N THR A 15 3.60 -24.44 -1.28
CA THR A 15 3.25 -23.05 -0.93
C THR A 15 4.24 -22.53 0.11
N ARG A 16 4.82 -21.35 -0.11
CA ARG A 16 5.88 -20.78 0.74
C ARG A 16 5.29 -19.79 1.75
N VAL A 17 5.54 -20.03 3.03
CA VAL A 17 5.17 -19.16 4.15
C VAL A 17 6.29 -18.15 4.39
N GLN A 18 5.95 -16.89 4.65
CA GLN A 18 6.92 -15.85 5.03
C GLN A 18 7.29 -15.99 6.52
N LEU A 19 8.59 -16.16 6.79
CA LEU A 19 9.14 -16.28 8.14
C LEU A 19 9.54 -14.91 8.70
N ALA A 20 9.69 -14.81 10.01
CA ALA A 20 10.05 -13.58 10.72
C ALA A 20 11.42 -13.00 10.33
N ASP A 21 12.34 -13.83 9.86
CA ASP A 21 13.68 -13.43 9.39
C ASP A 21 13.69 -12.87 7.96
N GLY A 22 12.52 -12.74 7.31
CA GLY A 22 12.38 -12.30 5.92
C GLY A 22 12.59 -13.40 4.88
N SER A 23 12.98 -14.61 5.29
CA SER A 23 13.07 -15.77 4.42
C SER A 23 11.68 -16.39 4.18
N THR A 24 11.64 -17.46 3.38
CA THR A 24 10.40 -18.21 3.15
C THR A 24 10.66 -19.71 3.20
N GLU A 25 9.69 -20.47 3.70
CA GLU A 25 9.78 -21.93 3.79
C GLU A 25 8.49 -22.62 3.30
N LYS A 26 8.62 -23.81 2.72
CA LYS A 26 7.47 -24.60 2.25
C LYS A 26 6.61 -25.00 3.44
N ILE A 27 5.31 -24.72 3.36
CA ILE A 27 4.35 -25.07 4.42
C ILE A 27 4.36 -26.56 4.75
N GLY A 28 4.53 -27.41 3.73
CA GLY A 28 4.61 -28.85 3.96
C GLY A 28 5.86 -29.29 4.72
N LYS A 29 6.97 -28.54 4.62
CA LYS A 29 8.17 -28.77 5.44
C LYS A 29 7.94 -28.31 6.88
N ILE A 30 7.38 -27.10 7.06
CA ILE A 30 7.02 -26.55 8.38
C ILE A 30 6.15 -27.55 9.14
N VAL A 31 5.10 -28.07 8.48
CA VAL A 31 4.16 -29.04 9.08
C VAL A 31 4.81 -30.38 9.36
N ASN A 32 5.48 -31.01 8.39
CA ASN A 32 6.02 -32.36 8.56
C ASN A 32 7.13 -32.42 9.62
N GLN A 33 7.92 -31.36 9.74
CA GLN A 33 9.00 -31.29 10.71
C GLN A 33 8.59 -30.63 12.03
N LYS A 34 7.33 -30.15 12.13
CA LYS A 34 6.83 -29.36 13.27
C LYS A 34 7.81 -28.25 13.68
N MET A 35 8.25 -27.48 12.69
CA MET A 35 9.29 -26.47 12.89
C MET A 35 8.83 -25.42 13.89
N ASP A 36 9.65 -25.16 14.93
CA ASP A 36 9.44 -24.07 15.87
C ASP A 36 9.93 -22.75 15.24
N VAL A 37 9.02 -22.07 14.53
CA VAL A 37 9.30 -20.85 13.77
C VAL A 37 8.25 -19.79 14.03
N GLU A 38 8.64 -18.54 13.81
CA GLU A 38 7.73 -17.40 13.73
C GLU A 38 7.46 -17.07 12.27
N VAL A 39 6.20 -16.78 11.97
CA VAL A 39 5.72 -16.36 10.65
C VAL A 39 5.28 -14.91 10.71
N MET A 40 5.38 -14.22 9.58
CA MET A 40 4.82 -12.87 9.47
C MET A 40 3.30 -12.95 9.54
N SER A 41 2.71 -12.06 10.33
CA SER A 41 1.29 -12.02 10.63
C SER A 41 0.84 -10.57 10.77
N TYR A 42 -0.37 -10.24 10.37
CA TYR A 42 -0.91 -8.89 10.46
C TYR A 42 -1.73 -8.72 11.74
N ASP A 43 -1.40 -7.69 12.51
CA ASP A 43 -2.16 -7.27 13.69
C ASP A 43 -3.15 -6.17 13.32
N PRO A 44 -4.47 -6.45 13.32
CA PRO A 44 -5.49 -5.47 12.96
C PRO A 44 -5.66 -4.35 13.99
N VAL A 45 -5.13 -4.48 15.21
CA VAL A 45 -5.22 -3.44 16.24
C VAL A 45 -4.16 -2.37 16.03
N THR A 46 -2.93 -2.79 15.69
CA THR A 46 -1.78 -1.88 15.51
C THR A 46 -1.56 -1.47 14.06
N ASP A 47 -2.25 -2.10 13.09
CA ASP A 47 -2.03 -1.94 11.64
C ASP A 47 -0.57 -2.23 11.24
N GLN A 48 0.00 -3.28 11.84
CA GLN A 48 1.39 -3.68 11.64
C GLN A 48 1.50 -5.14 11.26
N ILE A 49 2.50 -5.44 10.42
CA ILE A 49 2.92 -6.80 10.12
C ILE A 49 4.02 -7.18 11.12
N VAL A 50 3.72 -8.16 11.96
CA VAL A 50 4.53 -8.58 13.11
C VAL A 50 4.79 -10.08 13.11
N PRO A 51 5.92 -10.54 13.67
CA PRO A 51 6.15 -11.96 13.92
C PRO A 51 5.13 -12.57 14.90
N ARG A 52 4.69 -13.79 14.61
CA ARG A 52 3.88 -14.63 15.50
C ARG A 52 4.31 -16.09 15.40
N LYS A 53 4.33 -16.77 16.54
CA LYS A 53 4.71 -18.19 16.63
C LYS A 53 3.67 -19.11 15.98
N VAL A 54 4.16 -20.16 15.32
CA VAL A 54 3.33 -21.29 14.91
C VAL A 54 3.06 -22.20 16.12
N VAL A 55 1.79 -22.45 16.42
CA VAL A 55 1.35 -23.20 17.61
C VAL A 55 0.79 -24.58 17.30
N ASN A 56 0.25 -24.80 16.10
CA ASN A 56 -0.21 -26.11 15.63
C ASN A 56 0.14 -26.33 14.14
N TRP A 57 0.26 -27.61 13.75
CA TRP A 57 0.64 -28.04 12.39
C TRP A 57 -0.33 -29.10 11.90
N PHE A 58 -0.90 -28.90 10.71
CA PHE A 58 -1.96 -29.75 10.16
C PHE A 58 -1.56 -30.35 8.82
N ASN A 59 -1.64 -31.67 8.74
CA ASN A 59 -1.66 -32.42 7.48
C ASN A 59 -3.02 -33.12 7.39
N ASN A 60 -3.91 -32.55 6.60
CA ASN A 60 -5.34 -32.86 6.55
C ASN A 60 -5.69 -33.88 5.45
N GLY A 61 -4.71 -34.70 5.05
CA GLY A 61 -4.88 -35.69 4.00
C GLY A 61 -5.08 -35.08 2.61
N PRO A 62 -5.43 -35.89 1.59
CA PRO A 62 -5.49 -35.44 0.21
C PRO A 62 -6.62 -34.42 -0.02
N ALA A 63 -6.34 -33.41 -0.84
CA ALA A 63 -7.33 -32.51 -1.43
C ALA A 63 -7.96 -33.15 -2.66
N GLU A 64 -9.23 -32.85 -2.91
CA GLU A 64 -9.87 -33.11 -4.20
C GLU A 64 -9.18 -32.29 -5.30
N GLN A 65 -8.98 -31.00 -5.03
CA GLN A 65 -8.31 -30.06 -5.92
C GLN A 65 -7.60 -28.92 -5.16
N PHE A 66 -6.63 -28.31 -5.83
CA PHE A 66 -6.04 -27.03 -5.43
C PHE A 66 -6.25 -26.03 -6.56
N LEU A 67 -6.52 -24.77 -6.21
CA LEU A 67 -6.47 -23.64 -7.12
C LEU A 67 -5.06 -23.02 -7.04
N GLN A 68 -4.40 -22.89 -8.18
CA GLN A 68 -3.13 -22.21 -8.34
C GLN A 68 -3.40 -20.73 -8.60
N PHE A 69 -2.87 -19.87 -7.73
CA PHE A 69 -2.92 -18.43 -7.88
C PHE A 69 -1.60 -17.91 -8.44
N THR A 70 -1.71 -16.87 -9.26
CA THR A 70 -0.63 -15.94 -9.57
C THR A 70 -1.11 -14.53 -9.24
N VAL A 71 -0.42 -13.84 -8.33
CA VAL A 71 -0.75 -12.48 -7.88
C VAL A 71 0.42 -11.56 -8.23
N GLU A 72 0.15 -10.31 -8.59
CA GLU A 72 1.21 -9.34 -8.86
C GLU A 72 2.04 -9.05 -7.59
N LYS A 73 3.34 -8.86 -7.77
CA LYS A 73 4.29 -8.56 -6.69
C LYS A 73 5.31 -7.55 -7.19
N SER A 74 5.86 -6.72 -6.29
CA SER A 74 6.82 -5.69 -6.68
C SER A 74 8.23 -6.25 -6.87
N GLY A 75 8.63 -7.18 -5.99
CA GLY A 75 9.95 -7.78 -5.96
C GLY A 75 10.10 -9.08 -6.75
N GLY A 76 11.36 -9.53 -6.88
CA GLY A 76 11.70 -10.81 -7.50
C GLY A 76 11.31 -10.90 -8.98
N ASN A 77 10.62 -11.97 -9.36
CA ASN A 77 10.09 -12.16 -10.71
C ASN A 77 8.78 -11.37 -10.96
N GLY A 78 8.34 -10.56 -9.99
CA GLY A 78 7.13 -9.75 -10.07
C GLY A 78 5.83 -10.52 -9.82
N ARG A 79 5.92 -11.76 -9.34
CA ARG A 79 4.76 -12.65 -9.13
C ARG A 79 4.84 -13.33 -7.78
N SER A 80 3.70 -13.45 -7.12
CA SER A 80 3.46 -14.33 -5.99
C SER A 80 2.67 -15.54 -6.47
N GLN A 81 3.10 -16.74 -6.10
CA GLN A 81 2.48 -17.99 -6.52
C GLN A 81 2.28 -18.95 -5.35
N PHE A 82 1.03 -19.33 -5.15
CA PHE A 82 0.64 -20.30 -4.13
C PHE A 82 -0.53 -21.14 -4.62
N ALA A 83 -0.77 -22.28 -3.98
CA ALA A 83 -1.94 -23.09 -4.27
C ALA A 83 -2.70 -23.46 -3.01
N ALA A 84 -4.01 -23.22 -3.03
CA ALA A 84 -4.92 -23.33 -1.90
C ALA A 84 -6.17 -24.14 -2.28
N THR A 85 -6.85 -24.75 -1.30
CA THR A 85 -8.16 -25.35 -1.54
C THR A 85 -9.21 -24.27 -1.77
N PRO A 86 -10.30 -24.53 -2.51
CA PRO A 86 -11.32 -23.51 -2.82
C PRO A 86 -11.90 -22.80 -1.59
N ASN A 87 -12.08 -23.51 -0.48
CA ASN A 87 -12.62 -22.94 0.76
C ASN A 87 -11.59 -22.20 1.64
N HIS A 88 -10.36 -21.98 1.16
CA HIS A 88 -9.34 -21.25 1.92
C HIS A 88 -9.64 -19.75 1.89
N LEU A 89 -9.63 -19.08 3.05
CA LEU A 89 -9.94 -17.66 3.12
C LEU A 89 -8.69 -16.82 2.82
N ILE A 90 -8.80 -15.96 1.82
CA ILE A 90 -7.78 -15.01 1.40
C ILE A 90 -8.28 -13.61 1.72
N ARG A 91 -7.41 -12.73 2.23
CA ARG A 91 -7.79 -11.37 2.58
C ARG A 91 -7.88 -10.52 1.31
N THR A 92 -9.02 -9.91 1.09
CA THR A 92 -9.27 -8.90 0.05
C THR A 92 -9.50 -7.53 0.70
N PRO A 93 -9.47 -6.42 -0.06
CA PRO A 93 -9.88 -5.11 0.45
C PRO A 93 -11.30 -5.09 1.03
N ALA A 94 -12.20 -5.97 0.54
CA ALA A 94 -13.59 -6.04 0.98
C ALA A 94 -13.80 -6.95 2.21
N GLY A 95 -12.86 -7.83 2.55
CA GLY A 95 -13.07 -8.81 3.61
C GLY A 95 -12.24 -10.07 3.46
N TRP A 96 -12.63 -11.11 4.18
CA TRP A 96 -12.16 -12.47 3.92
C TRP A 96 -13.03 -13.09 2.82
N THR A 97 -12.41 -13.65 1.79
CA THR A 97 -13.09 -14.24 0.63
C THR A 97 -12.58 -15.66 0.41
N GLU A 98 -13.45 -16.61 0.08
CA GLU A 98 -13.00 -17.97 -0.27
C GLU A 98 -12.20 -17.95 -1.57
N ALA A 99 -11.12 -18.74 -1.63
CA ALA A 99 -10.27 -18.85 -2.80
C ALA A 99 -11.04 -19.27 -4.07
N GLY A 100 -12.09 -20.08 -3.91
CA GLY A 100 -12.97 -20.51 -5.01
C GLY A 100 -13.78 -19.39 -5.64
N ASP A 101 -13.98 -18.28 -4.94
CA ASP A 101 -14.76 -17.13 -5.42
C ASP A 101 -13.88 -16.07 -6.10
N LEU A 102 -12.55 -16.20 -6.02
CA LEU A 102 -11.60 -15.25 -6.60
C LEU A 102 -11.29 -15.58 -8.05
N ILE A 103 -11.30 -14.56 -8.90
CA ILE A 103 -10.97 -14.64 -10.33
C ILE A 103 -9.82 -13.67 -10.70
N ALA A 104 -9.28 -13.83 -11.91
CA ALA A 104 -8.31 -12.87 -12.44
C ALA A 104 -8.94 -11.46 -12.52
N GLY A 105 -8.20 -10.45 -12.08
CA GLY A 105 -8.65 -9.06 -11.96
C GLY A 105 -9.09 -8.65 -10.54
N ASP A 106 -9.42 -9.62 -9.68
CA ASP A 106 -9.71 -9.34 -8.28
C ASP A 106 -8.47 -8.83 -7.53
N ARG A 107 -8.67 -8.24 -6.34
CA ARG A 107 -7.59 -7.72 -5.49
C ARG A 107 -7.52 -8.48 -4.18
N VAL A 108 -6.32 -8.90 -3.80
CA VAL A 108 -5.99 -9.47 -2.50
C VAL A 108 -5.05 -8.52 -1.75
N LEU A 109 -4.98 -8.61 -0.42
CA LEU A 109 -4.02 -7.86 0.36
C LEU A 109 -2.69 -8.62 0.43
N ALA A 110 -1.62 -7.94 0.04
CA ALA A 110 -0.27 -8.46 0.08
C ALA A 110 0.64 -7.58 0.93
N ALA A 111 1.61 -8.19 1.61
CA ALA A 111 2.70 -7.51 2.29
C ALA A 111 3.70 -6.99 1.25
N GLU A 112 3.82 -5.67 1.16
CA GLU A 112 4.82 -5.00 0.31
C GLU A 112 5.66 -4.04 1.15
N ARG A 113 6.90 -3.83 0.71
CA ARG A 113 7.84 -2.93 1.38
C ARG A 113 7.51 -1.48 1.03
N HIS A 114 7.18 -0.70 2.04
CA HIS A 114 6.99 0.75 1.98
C HIS A 114 8.29 1.47 2.34
N LEU A 115 8.60 2.55 1.64
CA LEU A 115 9.88 3.29 1.76
C LEU A 115 9.70 4.79 2.02
N LEU A 116 8.56 5.35 1.60
CA LEU A 116 8.32 6.79 1.70
C LEU A 116 7.93 7.18 3.14
N SER A 117 8.54 8.26 3.62
CA SER A 117 8.00 9.00 4.76
C SER A 117 6.81 9.88 4.34
N ASP A 118 6.05 10.38 5.31
CA ASP A 118 4.97 11.33 5.05
C ASP A 118 5.48 12.59 4.33
N GLN A 119 6.69 13.08 4.66
CA GLN A 119 7.29 14.23 3.97
C GLN A 119 7.55 13.91 2.50
N GLN A 120 8.10 12.74 2.22
CA GLN A 120 8.42 12.31 0.86
C GLN A 120 7.17 12.11 0.02
N PHE A 121 6.13 11.56 0.64
CA PHE A 121 4.82 11.44 0.02
C PHE A 121 4.27 12.82 -0.37
N GLN A 122 4.41 13.84 0.48
CA GLN A 122 3.99 15.22 0.17
C GLN A 122 4.80 15.85 -0.97
N VAL A 123 6.10 15.56 -1.09
CA VAL A 123 6.91 15.97 -2.25
C VAL A 123 6.37 15.36 -3.54
N ILE A 124 5.99 14.07 -3.50
CA ILE A 124 5.37 13.39 -4.64
C ILE A 124 4.01 14.02 -4.97
N LEU A 125 3.13 14.24 -3.99
CA LEU A 125 1.83 14.88 -4.21
C LEU A 125 1.99 16.27 -4.86
N GLY A 126 2.87 17.12 -4.33
CA GLY A 126 3.13 18.44 -4.90
C GLY A 126 3.69 18.36 -6.32
N SER A 127 4.64 17.45 -6.55
CA SER A 127 5.23 17.25 -7.88
C SER A 127 4.22 16.73 -8.89
N LEU A 128 3.27 15.89 -8.46
CA LEU A 128 2.19 15.41 -9.31
C LEU A 128 1.18 16.50 -9.65
N MET A 129 1.03 17.54 -8.84
CA MET A 129 0.24 18.70 -9.25
C MET A 129 0.96 19.52 -10.34
N GLY A 130 2.30 19.48 -10.34
CA GLY A 130 3.16 20.08 -11.35
C GLY A 130 3.58 19.13 -12.47
N GLY A 131 4.88 19.09 -12.76
CA GLY A 131 5.48 18.36 -13.88
C GLY A 131 5.77 16.86 -13.63
N GLY A 132 5.64 16.41 -12.39
CA GLY A 132 5.86 15.01 -12.01
C GLY A 132 4.82 14.06 -12.61
N ASN A 133 5.19 12.79 -12.81
CA ASN A 133 4.27 11.76 -13.30
C ASN A 133 4.47 10.41 -12.61
N LEU A 134 3.39 9.61 -12.59
CA LEU A 134 3.41 8.22 -12.14
C LEU A 134 3.23 7.28 -13.33
N SER A 135 4.31 6.57 -13.66
CA SER A 135 4.32 5.58 -14.74
C SER A 135 4.18 4.17 -14.17
N PRO A 136 3.44 3.26 -14.84
CA PRO A 136 3.40 1.87 -14.40
C PRO A 136 4.81 1.25 -14.40
N ASN A 137 5.00 0.22 -13.58
CA ASN A 137 6.21 -0.60 -13.66
C ASN A 137 6.29 -1.26 -15.05
N LEU A 138 7.51 -1.54 -15.50
CA LEU A 138 7.74 -2.29 -16.72
C LEU A 138 7.40 -3.77 -16.48
N HIS A 139 6.96 -4.46 -17.52
CA HIS A 139 6.67 -5.92 -17.50
C HIS A 139 5.52 -6.34 -16.57
N ASP A 140 4.48 -5.51 -16.43
CA ASP A 140 3.26 -5.81 -15.66
C ASP A 140 3.51 -6.23 -14.19
N ARG A 141 4.61 -5.76 -13.61
CA ARG A 141 4.91 -5.96 -12.18
C ARG A 141 4.14 -4.97 -11.33
N ASN A 142 3.95 -5.31 -10.05
CA ASN A 142 3.42 -4.34 -9.10
C ASN A 142 4.43 -3.19 -8.90
N GLY A 143 3.92 -2.05 -8.45
CA GLY A 143 4.71 -0.84 -8.23
C GLY A 143 4.54 0.20 -9.33
N VAL A 144 4.90 1.42 -8.96
CA VAL A 144 4.73 2.60 -9.80
C VAL A 144 6.01 3.40 -9.75
N ARG A 145 6.52 3.78 -10.93
CA ARG A 145 7.67 4.65 -11.05
C ARG A 145 7.21 6.09 -10.93
N PHE A 146 7.88 6.83 -10.07
CA PHE A 146 7.75 8.27 -10.02
C PHE A 146 8.85 8.90 -10.87
N ARG A 147 8.49 9.86 -11.72
CA ARG A 147 9.45 10.60 -12.55
C ARG A 147 9.24 12.09 -12.41
N MET A 148 10.35 12.81 -12.31
CA MET A 148 10.41 14.27 -12.36
C MET A 148 11.38 14.71 -13.46
N GLY A 149 11.20 15.89 -14.01
CA GLY A 149 12.18 16.47 -14.92
C GLY A 149 12.06 17.98 -14.98
N HIS A 150 13.20 18.65 -15.19
CA HIS A 150 13.30 20.10 -15.29
C HIS A 150 14.33 20.48 -16.36
N GLY A 151 14.12 21.63 -17.00
CA GLY A 151 15.08 22.19 -17.94
C GLY A 151 16.38 22.62 -17.26
N ALA A 152 17.43 22.87 -18.05
CA ALA A 152 18.78 23.19 -17.56
C ALA A 152 18.82 24.31 -16.49
N ARG A 153 17.98 25.35 -16.62
CA ARG A 153 17.91 26.48 -15.67
C ARG A 153 17.38 26.12 -14.28
N GLN A 154 16.79 24.95 -14.13
CA GLN A 154 16.17 24.45 -12.89
C GLN A 154 16.83 23.14 -12.41
N ALA A 155 18.08 22.88 -12.83
CA ALA A 155 18.84 21.71 -12.40
C ALA A 155 18.98 21.64 -10.88
N ASP A 156 19.37 22.74 -10.22
CA ASP A 156 19.52 22.82 -8.75
C ASP A 156 18.20 22.51 -8.02
N TYR A 157 17.07 22.91 -8.60
CA TYR A 157 15.75 22.60 -8.03
C TYR A 157 15.41 21.10 -8.15
N LEU A 158 15.72 20.50 -9.29
CA LEU A 158 15.56 19.05 -9.47
C LEU A 158 16.47 18.26 -8.53
N GLU A 159 17.71 18.70 -8.32
CA GLU A 159 18.64 18.10 -7.36
C GLU A 159 18.11 18.21 -5.93
N TRP A 160 17.60 19.38 -5.52
CA TRP A 160 16.93 19.56 -4.23
C TRP A 160 15.76 18.58 -4.04
N LYS A 161 14.86 18.45 -5.02
CA LYS A 161 13.75 17.47 -4.96
C LYS A 161 14.25 16.03 -4.89
N THR A 162 15.34 15.73 -5.59
CA THR A 162 15.93 14.39 -5.60
C THR A 162 16.55 14.05 -4.25
N ALA A 163 17.18 15.02 -3.58
CA ALA A 163 17.74 14.85 -2.24
C ALA A 163 16.66 14.54 -1.19
N LEU A 164 15.48 15.16 -1.29
CA LEU A 164 14.33 14.83 -0.42
C LEU A 164 13.85 13.38 -0.59
N LEU A 165 14.16 12.75 -1.73
CA LEU A 165 13.85 11.35 -2.05
C LEU A 165 15.12 10.47 -2.05
N GLY A 166 16.19 10.91 -1.39
CA GLY A 166 17.52 10.31 -1.50
C GLY A 166 17.67 8.86 -1.02
N ASN A 167 16.72 8.34 -0.22
CA ASN A 167 16.69 6.93 0.18
C ASN A 167 16.08 6.00 -0.87
N ILE A 168 15.50 6.54 -1.95
CA ILE A 168 14.88 5.77 -3.04
C ILE A 168 15.87 5.65 -4.18
N GLY A 169 16.12 4.41 -4.64
CA GLY A 169 16.94 4.17 -5.82
C GLY A 169 16.40 4.91 -7.04
N HIS A 170 17.25 5.52 -7.84
CA HIS A 170 16.84 6.27 -9.02
C HIS A 170 17.91 6.30 -10.10
N SER A 171 17.52 6.69 -11.31
CA SER A 171 18.42 6.96 -12.42
C SER A 171 18.21 8.39 -12.91
N VAL A 172 19.28 9.04 -13.34
CA VAL A 172 19.26 10.40 -13.90
C VAL A 172 19.61 10.32 -15.38
N ARG A 173 18.87 11.04 -16.22
CA ARG A 173 19.15 11.21 -17.65
C ARG A 173 19.16 12.69 -17.99
N GLU A 174 20.07 13.09 -18.87
CA GLU A 174 20.12 14.44 -19.44
C GLU A 174 19.90 14.33 -20.95
N ASN A 175 19.13 15.25 -21.53
CA ASN A 175 18.96 15.34 -22.97
C ASN A 175 19.91 16.38 -23.60
N ASP A 176 19.94 16.47 -24.92
CA ASP A 176 20.82 17.39 -25.66
C ASP A 176 20.56 18.89 -25.38
N GLN A 177 19.41 19.22 -24.77
CA GLN A 177 19.05 20.58 -24.35
C GLN A 177 19.46 20.88 -22.89
N GLY A 178 20.13 19.95 -22.21
CA GLY A 178 20.49 20.04 -20.80
C GLY A 178 19.31 19.86 -19.84
N ALA A 179 18.14 19.43 -20.31
CA ALA A 179 17.03 19.08 -19.43
C ALA A 179 17.32 17.73 -18.76
N ARG A 180 17.16 17.70 -17.43
CA ARG A 180 17.43 16.52 -16.61
C ARG A 180 16.14 15.86 -16.17
N PHE A 181 16.16 14.53 -16.10
CA PHE A 181 15.04 13.68 -15.72
C PHE A 181 15.51 12.67 -14.69
N VAL A 182 14.75 12.52 -13.62
CA VAL A 182 15.00 11.55 -12.55
C VAL A 182 13.86 10.53 -12.54
N ASP A 183 14.19 9.25 -12.67
CA ASP A 183 13.26 8.13 -12.68
C ASP A 183 13.56 7.23 -11.48
N PHE A 184 12.64 7.18 -10.52
CA PHE A 184 12.77 6.42 -9.29
C PHE A 184 12.36 4.96 -9.48
N THR A 185 13.00 4.05 -8.74
CA THR A 185 12.64 2.63 -8.72
C THR A 185 11.16 2.47 -8.37
N PRO A 186 10.45 1.50 -8.97
CA PRO A 186 9.02 1.31 -8.73
C PRO A 186 8.67 1.15 -7.24
N LEU A 187 7.69 1.91 -6.77
CA LEU A 187 7.19 1.89 -5.39
C LEU A 187 5.76 1.32 -5.35
N PRO A 188 5.48 0.24 -4.58
CA PRO A 188 4.14 -0.34 -4.44
C PRO A 188 3.12 0.62 -3.86
N GLU A 189 3.56 1.42 -2.89
CA GLU A 189 2.76 2.40 -2.14
C GLU A 189 2.19 3.55 -3.01
N LEU A 190 2.69 3.72 -4.23
CA LEU A 190 2.16 4.69 -5.20
C LEU A 190 1.09 4.11 -6.14
N GLY A 191 0.76 2.81 -6.01
CA GLY A 191 -0.20 2.09 -6.86
C GLY A 191 -1.61 2.68 -6.85
N GLU A 192 -2.19 2.85 -5.66
CA GLU A 192 -3.53 3.45 -5.51
C GLU A 192 -3.53 4.94 -5.90
N LEU A 193 -2.47 5.68 -5.55
CA LEU A 193 -2.33 7.09 -5.94
C LEU A 193 -2.35 7.23 -7.46
N ARG A 194 -1.62 6.38 -8.20
CA ARG A 194 -1.65 6.38 -9.67
C ARG A 194 -3.04 6.10 -10.21
N ARG A 195 -3.75 5.10 -9.67
CA ARG A 195 -5.12 4.76 -10.10
C ARG A 195 -6.07 5.94 -9.91
N ALA A 196 -5.97 6.64 -8.78
CA ALA A 196 -6.79 7.81 -8.49
C ALA A 196 -6.45 9.01 -9.39
N VAL A 197 -5.16 9.31 -9.56
CA VAL A 197 -4.70 10.50 -10.31
C VAL A 197 -4.95 10.37 -11.81
N TYR A 198 -4.79 9.18 -12.38
CA TYR A 198 -4.98 8.93 -13.81
C TYR A 198 -6.33 8.26 -14.12
N LEU A 199 -7.33 8.51 -13.27
CA LEU A 199 -8.70 8.10 -13.52
C LEU A 199 -9.27 8.91 -14.69
N GLY A 200 -9.51 8.27 -15.83
CA GLY A 200 -10.21 8.88 -16.97
C GLY A 200 -9.35 9.12 -18.20
N ASP A 201 -9.45 10.32 -18.77
CA ASP A 201 -9.00 10.70 -20.12
C ASP A 201 -7.49 10.96 -20.28
N GLY A 202 -6.69 10.58 -19.28
CA GLY A 202 -5.25 10.81 -19.25
C GLY A 202 -4.83 12.16 -18.63
N LYS A 203 -5.77 13.06 -18.32
CA LYS A 203 -5.48 14.25 -17.50
C LYS A 203 -5.46 13.89 -16.01
N LYS A 204 -4.77 14.72 -15.22
CA LYS A 204 -4.67 14.50 -13.78
C LYS A 204 -6.01 14.83 -13.09
N PHE A 205 -6.61 13.82 -12.46
CA PHE A 205 -7.77 13.92 -11.60
C PHE A 205 -7.32 14.01 -10.13
N LEU A 206 -7.62 15.11 -9.44
CA LEU A 206 -7.32 15.24 -8.01
C LEU A 206 -8.65 15.21 -7.24
N SER A 207 -8.88 14.15 -6.46
CA SER A 207 -10.07 14.01 -5.62
C SER A 207 -10.08 15.01 -4.47
N GLU A 208 -11.22 15.17 -3.79
CA GLU A 208 -11.25 15.95 -2.54
C GLU A 208 -10.29 15.38 -1.50
N ASP A 209 -10.22 14.05 -1.38
CA ASP A 209 -9.32 13.40 -0.43
C ASP A 209 -7.85 13.69 -0.74
N TYR A 210 -7.49 13.75 -2.04
CA TYR A 210 -6.17 14.20 -2.46
C TYR A 210 -5.89 15.62 -1.97
N LEU A 211 -6.82 16.55 -2.18
CA LEU A 211 -6.65 17.96 -1.81
C LEU A 211 -6.61 18.15 -0.27
N LYS A 212 -7.45 17.42 0.47
CA LYS A 212 -7.46 17.42 1.95
C LYS A 212 -6.17 16.87 2.55
N ALA A 213 -5.48 15.95 1.85
CA ALA A 213 -4.21 15.41 2.27
C ALA A 213 -3.00 16.35 2.05
N LEU A 214 -3.17 17.45 1.30
CA LEU A 214 -2.07 18.36 0.99
C LEU A 214 -1.62 19.15 2.22
N THR A 215 -0.31 19.09 2.46
CA THR A 215 0.40 19.95 3.40
C THR A 215 0.94 21.21 2.70
N PRO A 216 1.34 22.24 3.46
CA PRO A 216 2.03 23.40 2.89
C PRO A 216 3.27 23.04 2.05
N LEU A 217 3.98 21.94 2.37
CA LEU A 217 5.09 21.44 1.57
C LEU A 217 4.65 21.02 0.15
N ALA A 218 3.55 20.28 0.03
CA ALA A 218 3.04 19.87 -1.28
C ALA A 218 2.59 21.09 -2.12
N LEU A 219 1.94 22.07 -1.48
CA LEU A 219 1.57 23.34 -2.14
C LEU A 219 2.80 24.14 -2.58
N ALA A 220 3.87 24.15 -1.78
CA ALA A 220 5.13 24.79 -2.13
C ALA A 220 5.79 24.12 -3.34
N VAL A 221 5.87 22.78 -3.35
CA VAL A 221 6.40 22.03 -4.50
C VAL A 221 5.59 22.30 -5.76
N TRP A 222 4.26 22.28 -5.67
CA TRP A 222 3.39 22.63 -6.80
C TRP A 222 3.62 24.07 -7.30
N TYR A 223 3.72 25.04 -6.37
CA TYR A 223 4.01 26.43 -6.70
C TYR A 223 5.39 26.61 -7.36
N MET A 224 6.39 25.88 -6.89
CA MET A 224 7.73 25.88 -7.49
C MET A 224 7.71 25.27 -8.90
N ASP A 225 6.90 24.25 -9.15
CA ASP A 225 6.77 23.65 -10.49
C ASP A 225 6.05 24.61 -11.47
N ASP A 226 4.80 24.97 -11.19
CA ASP A 226 3.91 25.60 -12.17
C ASP A 226 3.48 27.04 -11.83
N GLY A 227 3.92 27.55 -10.68
CA GLY A 227 3.65 28.90 -10.24
C GLY A 227 4.55 29.93 -10.91
N SER A 228 3.99 31.10 -11.20
CA SER A 228 4.71 32.28 -11.66
C SER A 228 4.39 33.45 -10.74
N PHE A 229 5.34 34.38 -10.60
CA PHE A 229 5.18 35.57 -9.78
C PHE A 229 5.50 36.81 -10.59
N THR A 230 4.51 37.69 -10.74
CA THR A 230 4.68 38.97 -11.43
C THR A 230 4.67 40.10 -10.41
N VAL A 231 5.81 40.79 -10.28
CA VAL A 231 5.92 42.02 -9.48
C VAL A 231 5.18 43.16 -10.18
N ARG A 232 4.22 43.79 -9.49
CA ARG A 232 3.45 44.93 -10.00
C ARG A 232 3.98 46.28 -9.52
N SER A 233 4.65 46.34 -8.38
CA SER A 233 5.32 47.55 -7.91
C SER A 233 6.53 47.22 -7.07
N LYS A 234 7.63 47.95 -7.28
CA LYS A 234 8.89 47.83 -6.52
C LYS A 234 8.83 48.47 -5.13
N GLY A 235 7.64 48.87 -4.68
CA GLY A 235 7.43 49.47 -3.37
C GLY A 235 7.92 50.89 -3.18
N VAL A 236 7.95 51.68 -4.26
CA VAL A 236 8.38 53.10 -4.25
C VAL A 236 7.36 53.99 -3.50
N GLN A 237 6.09 53.60 -3.45
CA GLN A 237 5.05 54.31 -2.70
C GLN A 237 4.85 53.64 -1.34
N GLN A 238 4.60 54.44 -0.29
CA GLN A 238 4.37 53.95 1.09
C GLN A 238 3.31 52.83 1.13
N ARG A 239 2.22 52.97 0.35
CA ARG A 239 1.17 51.95 0.19
C ARG A 239 1.61 50.62 -0.44
N THR A 240 2.82 50.56 -0.99
CA THR A 240 3.41 49.39 -1.65
C THR A 240 4.76 49.00 -1.04
N GLN A 241 5.15 49.63 0.07
CA GLN A 241 6.42 49.36 0.74
C GLN A 241 6.56 47.85 1.00
N GLY A 242 7.67 47.23 0.57
CA GLY A 242 7.86 45.77 0.57
C GLY A 242 7.46 45.05 -0.72
N GLY A 243 6.99 45.79 -1.73
CA GLY A 243 6.61 45.28 -3.05
C GLY A 243 5.20 44.70 -3.09
N SER A 244 4.58 44.76 -4.27
CA SER A 244 3.34 44.04 -4.56
C SER A 244 3.50 43.20 -5.80
N GLY A 245 2.80 42.08 -5.86
CA GLY A 245 2.76 41.22 -7.03
C GLY A 245 1.56 40.29 -6.97
N ARG A 246 1.40 39.50 -8.03
CA ARG A 246 0.37 38.47 -8.09
C ARG A 246 0.99 37.18 -8.57
N ILE A 247 0.55 36.08 -7.97
CA ILE A 247 0.89 34.75 -8.44
C ILE A 247 -0.17 34.23 -9.41
N GLU A 248 0.30 33.49 -10.41
CA GLU A 248 -0.53 32.68 -11.28
C GLU A 248 0.04 31.26 -11.31
N ILE A 249 -0.82 30.24 -11.20
CA ILE A 249 -0.40 28.83 -11.26
C ILE A 249 -1.07 28.15 -12.45
N CYS A 250 -0.27 27.53 -13.32
CA CYS A 250 -0.80 26.78 -14.46
C CYS A 250 -1.51 25.50 -13.98
N VAL A 251 -2.70 25.22 -14.51
CA VAL A 251 -3.50 24.02 -14.19
C VAL A 251 -4.00 23.30 -15.45
N GLU A 252 -3.33 23.55 -16.58
CA GLU A 252 -3.70 23.01 -17.89
C GLU A 252 -3.67 21.48 -17.91
N ALA A 253 -2.69 20.86 -17.25
CA ALA A 253 -2.52 19.39 -17.18
C ALA A 253 -3.60 18.67 -16.35
N MET A 254 -4.44 19.41 -15.63
CA MET A 254 -5.50 18.87 -14.78
C MET A 254 -6.83 18.77 -15.54
N ALA A 255 -7.66 17.79 -15.19
CA ALA A 255 -9.03 17.68 -15.69
C ALA A 255 -9.88 18.90 -15.29
N GLU A 256 -10.91 19.23 -16.07
CA GLU A 256 -11.73 20.44 -15.84
C GLU A 256 -12.32 20.51 -14.44
N GLY A 257 -13.02 19.47 -13.99
CA GLY A 257 -13.57 19.40 -12.62
C GLY A 257 -12.49 19.38 -11.52
N THR A 258 -11.24 19.02 -11.83
CA THR A 258 -10.12 19.19 -10.90
C THR A 258 -9.76 20.66 -10.72
N ARG A 259 -9.76 21.45 -11.79
CA ARG A 259 -9.42 22.88 -11.74
C ARG A 259 -10.40 23.66 -10.88
N GLU A 260 -11.68 23.33 -10.96
CA GLU A 260 -12.73 23.92 -10.13
C GLU A 260 -12.58 23.52 -8.66
N ARG A 261 -12.45 22.21 -8.38
CA ARG A 261 -12.21 21.72 -7.01
C ARG A 261 -10.97 22.33 -6.37
N LEU A 262 -9.91 22.55 -7.16
CA LEU A 262 -8.68 23.16 -6.67
C LEU A 262 -8.85 24.65 -6.35
N ARG A 263 -9.59 25.40 -7.18
CA ARG A 263 -9.99 26.78 -6.88
C ARG A 263 -10.79 26.83 -5.57
N ASP A 264 -11.77 25.95 -5.41
CA ASP A 264 -12.68 25.94 -4.27
C ASP A 264 -11.95 25.50 -3.00
N TYR A 265 -11.09 24.47 -3.07
CA TYR A 265 -10.19 24.09 -1.99
C TYR A 265 -9.33 25.27 -1.49
N LEU A 266 -8.70 26.03 -2.40
CA LEU A 266 -7.88 27.19 -2.02
C LEU A 266 -8.71 28.32 -1.39
N ARG A 267 -9.94 28.52 -1.85
CA ARG A 267 -10.88 29.50 -1.27
C ARG A 267 -11.37 29.07 0.10
N ASP A 268 -11.89 27.86 0.22
CA ASP A 268 -12.63 27.40 1.38
C ASP A 268 -11.70 26.95 2.52
N THR A 269 -10.58 26.29 2.17
CA THR A 269 -9.63 25.77 3.18
C THR A 269 -8.61 26.82 3.60
N HIS A 270 -8.13 27.65 2.66
CA HIS A 270 -7.05 28.60 2.92
C HIS A 270 -7.52 30.08 2.96
N GLY A 271 -8.78 30.35 2.64
CA GLY A 271 -9.34 31.70 2.62
C GLY A 271 -8.66 32.60 1.59
N LEU A 272 -8.40 32.08 0.38
CA LEU A 272 -7.66 32.78 -0.67
C LEU A 272 -8.61 33.23 -1.79
N ASP A 273 -8.59 34.53 -2.14
CA ASP A 273 -9.27 35.03 -3.35
C ASP A 273 -8.51 34.59 -4.60
N VAL A 274 -8.89 33.41 -5.10
CA VAL A 274 -8.35 32.76 -6.30
C VAL A 274 -9.43 32.69 -7.36
N ARG A 275 -9.09 32.96 -8.63
CA ARG A 275 -10.02 32.82 -9.76
C ARG A 275 -9.43 31.89 -10.80
N LEU A 276 -10.28 31.06 -11.40
CA LEU A 276 -9.90 30.26 -12.56
C LEU A 276 -10.07 31.11 -13.81
N ARG A 277 -9.00 31.28 -14.59
CA ARG A 277 -8.99 31.99 -15.87
C ARG A 277 -8.62 31.04 -16.99
N SER A 278 -9.46 30.97 -18.01
CA SER A 278 -9.11 30.34 -19.29
C SER A 278 -8.56 31.41 -20.23
N ALA A 279 -7.30 31.28 -20.64
CA ALA A 279 -6.74 32.09 -21.70
C ALA A 279 -7.20 31.54 -23.07
N GLY A 280 -7.35 32.41 -24.06
CA GLY A 280 -7.81 32.02 -25.41
C GLY A 280 -6.91 30.98 -26.11
N SER A 281 -5.71 30.72 -25.60
CA SER A 281 -4.78 29.70 -26.10
C SER A 281 -5.03 28.30 -25.52
N GLY A 282 -6.15 28.05 -24.83
CA GLY A 282 -6.42 26.77 -24.16
C GLY A 282 -5.74 26.60 -22.79
N LYS A 283 -4.89 27.55 -22.38
CA LYS A 283 -4.23 27.54 -21.07
C LYS A 283 -5.23 27.90 -19.97
N SER A 284 -5.26 27.10 -18.91
CA SER A 284 -6.04 27.39 -17.70
C SER A 284 -5.09 27.76 -16.57
N MET A 285 -5.34 28.89 -15.91
CA MET A 285 -4.52 29.39 -14.81
C MET A 285 -5.37 29.76 -13.60
N LEU A 286 -4.86 29.50 -12.40
CA LEU A 286 -5.38 30.06 -11.16
C LEU A 286 -4.69 31.39 -10.90
N THR A 287 -5.47 32.47 -10.81
CA THR A 287 -4.97 33.83 -10.59
C THR A 287 -5.35 34.30 -9.20
N PHE A 288 -4.37 34.76 -8.42
CA PHE A 288 -4.57 35.15 -7.03
C PHE A 288 -4.68 36.68 -6.92
N SER A 289 -5.50 37.17 -6.00
CA SER A 289 -5.47 38.58 -5.60
C SER A 289 -4.11 38.94 -4.98
N THR A 290 -3.83 40.23 -4.82
CA THR A 290 -2.57 40.68 -4.18
C THR A 290 -2.50 40.21 -2.72
N GLU A 291 -3.63 40.24 -2.01
CA GLU A 291 -3.73 39.76 -0.62
C GLU A 291 -3.60 38.24 -0.55
N ALA A 292 -4.33 37.51 -1.41
CA ALA A 292 -4.23 36.05 -1.51
C ALA A 292 -2.81 35.60 -1.88
N THR A 293 -2.11 36.36 -2.72
CA THR A 293 -0.70 36.12 -3.05
C THR A 293 0.19 36.21 -1.81
N ALA A 294 0.04 37.24 -0.99
CA ALA A 294 0.84 37.39 0.22
C ALA A 294 0.57 36.25 1.21
N LYS A 295 -0.72 35.92 1.43
CA LYS A 295 -1.14 34.86 2.36
C LYS A 295 -0.69 33.46 1.89
N PHE A 296 -0.79 33.18 0.59
CA PHE A 296 -0.27 31.94 0.02
C PHE A 296 1.25 31.85 0.12
N GLN A 297 1.97 32.92 -0.20
CA GLN A 297 3.43 32.92 -0.11
C GLN A 297 3.94 32.80 1.33
N GLU A 298 3.26 33.39 2.30
CA GLU A 298 3.55 33.18 3.72
C GLU A 298 3.43 31.70 4.12
N LEU A 299 2.38 31.01 3.64
CA LEU A 299 2.16 29.58 3.88
C LEU A 299 3.28 28.71 3.29
N VAL A 300 3.73 29.00 2.07
CA VAL A 300 4.69 28.13 1.36
C VAL A 300 6.15 28.52 1.57
N ALA A 301 6.45 29.73 2.03
CA ALA A 301 7.82 30.24 2.15
C ALA A 301 8.76 29.36 2.99
N PRO A 302 8.32 28.78 4.14
CA PRO A 302 9.15 27.84 4.90
C PRO A 302 9.55 26.57 4.14
N HIS A 303 8.87 26.28 3.02
CA HIS A 303 8.98 25.06 2.24
C HIS A 303 9.61 25.23 0.86
N MET A 304 10.13 26.42 0.55
CA MET A 304 10.73 26.71 -0.74
C MET A 304 12.15 26.15 -0.85
N ALA A 305 12.49 25.66 -2.04
CA ALA A 305 13.87 25.36 -2.42
C ALA A 305 14.66 26.68 -2.57
N PRO A 306 15.92 26.73 -2.10
CA PRO A 306 16.74 27.95 -2.18
C PRO A 306 16.82 28.57 -3.59
N SER A 307 16.95 27.73 -4.63
CA SER A 307 17.02 28.16 -6.03
C SER A 307 15.71 28.76 -6.57
N MET A 308 14.58 28.54 -5.88
CA MET A 308 13.24 28.93 -6.31
C MET A 308 12.65 30.12 -5.54
N GLU A 309 13.36 30.65 -4.54
CA GLU A 309 12.90 31.78 -3.72
C GLU A 309 12.68 33.08 -4.51
N HIS A 310 13.25 33.18 -5.72
CA HIS A 310 12.97 34.30 -6.63
C HIS A 310 11.47 34.42 -6.98
N LYS A 311 10.69 33.34 -6.85
CA LYS A 311 9.23 33.32 -7.00
C LYS A 311 8.48 33.91 -5.81
N LEU A 312 9.14 34.26 -4.71
CA LEU A 312 8.51 34.90 -3.56
C LEU A 312 8.65 36.42 -3.59
N LEU A 313 7.73 37.10 -2.91
CA LEU A 313 7.90 38.45 -2.43
C LEU A 313 9.21 38.55 -1.64
N PRO A 314 9.98 39.64 -1.78
CA PRO A 314 11.29 39.76 -1.14
C PRO A 314 11.31 39.48 0.37
N ARG A 315 10.25 39.88 1.09
CA ARG A 315 10.12 39.69 2.54
C ARG A 315 9.96 38.23 3.00
N PHE A 316 9.66 37.31 2.09
CA PHE A 316 9.46 35.89 2.40
C PHE A 316 10.65 35.01 1.98
N ARG A 317 11.70 35.60 1.39
CA ARG A 317 12.92 34.87 0.98
C ARG A 317 13.81 34.58 2.19
N GLY A 318 14.61 33.51 2.11
CA GLY A 318 15.47 33.04 3.20
C GLY A 318 14.75 32.32 4.34
N LEU A 319 13.47 31.98 4.17
CA LEU A 319 12.67 31.28 5.18
C LEU A 319 12.65 29.76 4.99
N GLY A 320 13.20 29.24 3.88
CA GLY A 320 13.21 27.81 3.58
C GLY A 320 13.97 26.98 4.62
N THR A 321 13.35 25.93 5.15
CA THR A 321 13.92 25.09 6.25
C THR A 321 13.73 23.58 6.01
N VAL A 322 13.41 23.17 4.78
CA VAL A 322 13.08 21.78 4.48
C VAL A 322 14.36 20.95 4.35
N GLU A 323 14.55 20.08 5.33
CA GLU A 323 15.56 19.02 5.31
C GLU A 323 14.93 17.65 5.03
N PRO A 324 15.62 16.72 4.35
CA PRO A 324 15.13 15.36 4.10
C PRO A 324 14.82 14.60 5.40
N ARG A 325 13.65 13.96 5.46
CA ARG A 325 13.21 13.09 6.56
C ARG A 325 12.89 11.71 6.02
N PHE A 326 13.80 10.76 6.25
CA PHE A 326 13.63 9.37 5.88
C PHE A 326 13.04 8.55 7.03
N VAL A 327 12.38 7.44 6.70
CA VAL A 327 11.87 6.46 7.66
C VAL A 327 12.45 5.09 7.34
N GLU A 328 12.55 4.24 8.37
CA GLU A 328 12.93 2.86 8.15
C GLU A 328 11.87 2.13 7.29
N PRO A 329 12.30 1.31 6.32
CA PRO A 329 11.39 0.53 5.51
C PRO A 329 10.49 -0.37 6.34
N ALA A 330 9.19 -0.32 6.10
CA ALA A 330 8.19 -1.11 6.81
C ALA A 330 7.39 -1.99 5.84
N GLN A 331 6.96 -3.16 6.30
CA GLN A 331 6.00 -3.97 5.55
C GLN A 331 4.59 -3.45 5.83
N ARG A 332 3.84 -3.18 4.76
CA ARG A 332 2.44 -2.72 4.84
C ARG A 332 1.57 -3.58 3.93
N LEU A 333 0.29 -3.66 4.27
CA LEU A 333 -0.70 -4.29 3.41
C LEU A 333 -1.04 -3.36 2.25
N VAL A 334 -0.91 -3.86 1.03
CA VAL A 334 -1.37 -3.18 -0.18
C VAL A 334 -2.28 -4.09 -1.01
N PRO A 335 -3.27 -3.53 -1.71
CA PRO A 335 -4.03 -4.28 -2.70
C PRO A 335 -3.15 -4.68 -3.89
N ALA A 336 -3.09 -5.98 -4.17
CA ALA A 336 -2.42 -6.58 -5.32
C ALA A 336 -3.44 -7.35 -6.17
N ARG A 337 -3.36 -7.18 -7.50
CA ARG A 337 -4.22 -7.88 -8.46
C ARG A 337 -3.87 -9.35 -8.59
N VAL A 338 -4.91 -10.18 -8.64
CA VAL A 338 -4.84 -11.56 -9.08
C VAL A 338 -4.68 -11.56 -10.59
N LEU A 339 -3.58 -12.12 -11.08
CA LEU A 339 -3.24 -12.20 -12.50
C LEU A 339 -3.82 -13.44 -13.17
N ASP A 340 -3.87 -14.56 -12.43
CA ASP A 340 -4.36 -15.85 -12.93
C ASP A 340 -4.84 -16.73 -11.77
N VAL A 341 -5.92 -17.48 -12.02
CA VAL A 341 -6.44 -18.53 -11.13
C VAL A 341 -6.83 -19.72 -11.99
N GLN A 342 -6.24 -20.88 -11.71
CA GLN A 342 -6.51 -22.10 -12.46
C GLN A 342 -6.45 -23.34 -11.57
N VAL A 343 -7.09 -24.43 -11.98
CA VAL A 343 -6.97 -25.71 -11.27
C VAL A 343 -5.53 -26.22 -11.40
N LYS A 344 -4.87 -26.43 -10.26
CA LYS A 344 -3.50 -26.95 -10.23
C LYS A 344 -3.48 -28.40 -10.73
N PRO A 345 -2.62 -28.76 -11.69
CA PRO A 345 -2.41 -30.15 -12.08
C PRO A 345 -2.06 -31.03 -10.88
N ARG A 346 -2.55 -32.28 -10.88
CA ARG A 346 -2.25 -33.23 -9.79
C ARG A 346 -0.74 -33.46 -9.70
N THR A 347 -0.21 -33.45 -8.48
CA THR A 347 1.22 -33.71 -8.22
C THR A 347 1.39 -34.95 -7.34
N ARG A 348 2.63 -35.37 -7.08
CA ARG A 348 2.94 -36.55 -6.22
C ARG A 348 2.27 -36.48 -4.84
N SER A 349 2.12 -35.28 -4.28
CA SER A 349 1.40 -35.07 -3.02
C SER A 349 0.22 -34.14 -3.25
N MET A 350 -0.98 -34.66 -3.02
CA MET A 350 -2.20 -33.86 -2.95
C MET A 350 -2.56 -33.52 -1.51
N ASN A 351 -1.69 -33.78 -0.53
CA ASN A 351 -2.00 -33.50 0.87
C ASN A 351 -2.19 -32.00 1.14
N ARG A 352 -3.14 -31.72 2.01
CA ARG A 352 -3.58 -30.41 2.49
C ARG A 352 -2.78 -30.03 3.72
N PHE A 353 -2.01 -28.97 3.64
CA PHE A 353 -1.17 -28.48 4.74
C PHE A 353 -1.71 -27.15 5.27
N ASP A 354 -1.72 -26.99 6.58
CA ASP A 354 -2.00 -25.70 7.21
C ASP A 354 -1.28 -25.59 8.57
N ILE A 355 -1.26 -24.39 9.12
CA ILE A 355 -0.67 -24.06 10.42
C ILE A 355 -1.64 -23.23 11.25
N GLU A 356 -1.50 -23.25 12.57
CA GLU A 356 -2.13 -22.26 13.46
C GLU A 356 -1.06 -21.29 13.94
N VAL A 357 -1.41 -20.01 13.93
CA VAL A 357 -0.55 -18.88 14.30
C VAL A 357 -1.18 -18.20 15.49
N GLU A 358 -0.35 -17.93 16.51
CA GLU A 358 -0.79 -17.34 17.76
C GLU A 358 -1.44 -15.96 17.57
N GLY A 359 -2.57 -15.75 18.24
CA GLY A 359 -3.24 -14.46 18.35
C GLY A 359 -4.02 -14.05 17.10
N ASN A 360 -3.33 -13.57 16.07
CA ASN A 360 -3.93 -12.79 14.98
C ASN A 360 -4.73 -13.63 13.96
N HIS A 361 -4.58 -14.96 14.00
CA HIS A 361 -5.27 -15.91 13.11
C HIS A 361 -5.05 -15.70 11.60
N ASN A 362 -3.89 -15.16 11.22
CA ASN A 362 -3.50 -14.96 9.83
C ASN A 362 -1.98 -15.04 9.66
N TYR A 363 -1.54 -15.25 8.42
CA TYR A 363 -0.14 -15.21 8.02
C TYR A 363 -0.04 -14.89 6.52
N PHE A 364 1.19 -14.88 5.99
CA PHE A 364 1.45 -14.59 4.60
C PHE A 364 2.01 -15.79 3.83
N VAL A 365 1.42 -16.09 2.68
CA VAL A 365 1.94 -17.06 1.70
C VAL A 365 2.45 -16.32 0.47
N ASP A 366 3.75 -16.40 0.24
CA ASP A 366 4.45 -15.67 -0.83
C ASP A 366 4.07 -14.17 -0.91
N GLY A 367 3.76 -13.56 0.24
CA GLY A 367 3.36 -12.17 0.37
C GLY A 367 1.86 -11.92 0.45
N VAL A 368 0.99 -12.88 0.11
CA VAL A 368 -0.46 -12.72 0.18
C VAL A 368 -0.99 -13.09 1.57
N MET A 369 -1.82 -12.23 2.16
CA MET A 369 -2.40 -12.46 3.48
C MET A 369 -3.52 -13.50 3.41
N VAL A 370 -3.39 -14.53 4.24
CA VAL A 370 -4.30 -15.66 4.29
C VAL A 370 -4.72 -15.95 5.71
N HIS A 371 -5.89 -16.56 5.85
CA HIS A 371 -6.38 -17.02 7.13
C HIS A 371 -5.63 -18.30 7.53
N ASN A 372 -5.63 -18.64 8.81
CA ASN A 372 -5.11 -19.92 9.27
C ASN A 372 -6.25 -20.89 9.63
N SER A 373 -5.99 -22.16 9.88
CA SER A 373 -7.02 -23.04 10.46
C SER A 373 -6.96 -22.95 11.98
N PRO A 374 -7.79 -22.12 12.65
CA PRO A 374 -7.89 -22.21 14.09
C PRO A 374 -8.43 -23.60 14.46
N GLU A 375 -7.83 -24.26 15.44
CA GLU A 375 -8.42 -25.47 16.01
C GLU A 375 -9.74 -25.09 16.70
N THR A 376 -10.84 -25.17 15.95
CA THR A 376 -12.18 -24.89 16.48
C THR A 376 -12.64 -26.15 17.20
N THR A 377 -12.25 -26.26 18.46
CA THR A 377 -12.72 -27.33 19.33
C THR A 377 -14.25 -27.31 19.45
N THR A 378 -14.86 -28.48 19.65
CA THR A 378 -16.30 -28.62 19.89
C THR A 378 -16.75 -27.62 20.96
N GLY A 379 -17.49 -26.58 20.51
CA GLY A 379 -17.99 -25.51 21.36
C GLY A 379 -17.48 -24.07 21.17
N GLY A 380 -16.65 -23.82 20.17
CA GLY A 380 -16.13 -22.47 19.86
C GLY A 380 -15.28 -21.86 20.98
N LYS A 381 -15.02 -20.54 20.91
CA LYS A 381 -14.30 -19.82 21.99
C LYS A 381 -15.06 -19.84 23.32
N ALA A 382 -16.39 -19.91 23.30
CA ALA A 382 -17.23 -19.88 24.51
C ALA A 382 -17.00 -21.10 25.43
N LEU A 383 -16.89 -22.32 24.89
CA LEU A 383 -16.71 -23.51 25.73
C LEU A 383 -15.30 -23.63 26.34
N LYS A 384 -14.28 -22.86 25.88
CA LYS A 384 -13.03 -22.71 26.66
C LYS A 384 -13.33 -22.22 28.08
N PHE A 385 -14.33 -21.35 28.26
CA PHE A 385 -14.69 -20.80 29.57
C PHE A 385 -15.84 -21.55 30.26
N TYR A 386 -16.94 -21.86 29.53
CA TYR A 386 -18.19 -22.37 30.11
C TYR A 386 -18.31 -23.89 30.30
N ALA A 387 -17.45 -24.72 29.69
CA ALA A 387 -17.56 -26.18 29.85
C ALA A 387 -17.09 -26.67 31.23
N SER A 388 -17.85 -27.57 31.89
CA SER A 388 -17.41 -28.26 33.11
C SER A 388 -16.34 -29.32 32.81
N VAL A 389 -16.51 -30.11 31.74
CA VAL A 389 -15.52 -31.08 31.26
C VAL A 389 -15.35 -30.90 29.76
N ARG A 390 -14.11 -30.99 29.25
CA ARG A 390 -13.84 -31.06 27.82
C ARG A 390 -12.99 -32.26 27.50
N MET A 391 -13.42 -32.99 26.48
CA MET A 391 -12.78 -34.18 25.96
C MET A 391 -12.30 -33.88 24.53
N ASP A 392 -10.99 -34.02 24.30
CA ASP A 392 -10.39 -34.07 22.98
C ASP A 392 -10.52 -35.50 22.44
N VAL A 393 -11.31 -35.67 21.38
CA VAL A 393 -11.58 -36.97 20.75
C VAL A 393 -10.83 -37.03 19.43
N ARG A 394 -9.84 -37.90 19.33
CA ARG A 394 -9.03 -38.09 18.10
C ARG A 394 -9.18 -39.51 17.58
N ARG A 395 -9.47 -39.67 16.29
CA ARG A 395 -9.43 -40.98 15.62
C ARG A 395 -8.00 -41.51 15.60
N ILE A 396 -7.83 -42.79 15.95
CA ILE A 396 -6.56 -43.51 15.88
C ILE A 396 -6.55 -44.34 14.59
N GLU A 397 -7.53 -45.22 14.44
CA GLU A 397 -7.63 -46.17 13.34
C GLU A 397 -9.09 -46.49 13.01
N THR A 398 -9.33 -46.92 11.76
CA THR A 398 -10.61 -47.48 11.33
C THR A 398 -10.66 -48.95 11.74
N LEU A 399 -11.70 -49.35 12.47
CA LEU A 399 -12.00 -50.75 12.72
C LEU A 399 -12.66 -51.33 11.46
N LYS A 400 -12.12 -52.44 10.96
CA LYS A 400 -12.67 -53.15 9.80
C LYS A 400 -13.03 -54.57 10.19
N ASP A 401 -14.12 -55.07 9.62
CA ASP A 401 -14.46 -56.48 9.60
C ASP A 401 -14.42 -56.94 8.14
N GLY A 402 -13.40 -57.71 7.78
CA GLY A 402 -13.06 -58.00 6.39
C GLY A 402 -12.75 -56.73 5.58
N SER A 403 -13.54 -56.48 4.52
CA SER A 403 -13.46 -55.27 3.70
C SER A 403 -14.23 -54.07 4.27
N ASP A 404 -15.12 -54.31 5.22
CA ASP A 404 -16.14 -53.34 5.61
C ASP A 404 -15.68 -52.55 6.83
N ALA A 405 -15.76 -51.22 6.75
CA ALA A 405 -15.44 -50.35 7.86
C ALA A 405 -16.57 -50.39 8.90
N VAL A 406 -16.36 -51.09 10.01
CA VAL A 406 -17.36 -51.27 11.09
C VAL A 406 -17.30 -50.19 12.16
N GLY A 407 -16.19 -49.46 12.27
CA GLY A 407 -16.09 -48.41 13.29
C GLY A 407 -14.77 -47.66 13.32
N ASN A 408 -14.54 -46.93 14.42
CA ASN A 408 -13.33 -46.17 14.65
C ASN A 408 -12.83 -46.39 16.07
N ARG A 409 -11.55 -46.72 16.21
CA ARG A 409 -10.88 -46.61 17.50
C ARG A 409 -10.51 -45.15 17.71
N THR A 410 -11.02 -44.55 18.76
CA THR A 410 -10.79 -43.15 19.11
C THR A 410 -10.05 -43.07 20.44
N ARG A 411 -9.09 -42.16 20.53
CA ARG A 411 -8.49 -41.75 21.80
C ARG A 411 -9.30 -40.59 22.32
N VAL A 412 -9.71 -40.67 23.58
CA VAL A 412 -10.33 -39.55 24.27
C VAL A 412 -9.40 -39.07 25.38
N LYS A 413 -9.07 -37.78 25.37
CA LYS A 413 -8.28 -37.12 26.41
C LYS A 413 -9.12 -36.05 27.08
N VAL A 414 -9.23 -36.07 28.40
CA VAL A 414 -9.82 -34.95 29.14
C VAL A 414 -8.81 -33.80 29.12
N VAL A 415 -9.16 -32.70 28.45
CA VAL A 415 -8.33 -31.48 28.31
C VAL A 415 -8.76 -30.36 29.25
N LYS A 416 -9.95 -30.49 29.87
CA LYS A 416 -10.44 -29.61 30.93
C LYS A 416 -11.34 -30.41 31.86
N ASN A 417 -11.13 -30.29 33.16
CA ASN A 417 -12.04 -30.81 34.17
C ASN A 417 -12.22 -29.76 35.28
N LYS A 418 -13.47 -29.34 35.52
CA LYS A 418 -13.89 -28.46 36.62
C LYS A 418 -14.75 -29.22 37.65
N VAL A 419 -14.85 -30.54 37.53
CA VAL A 419 -15.52 -31.42 38.48
C VAL A 419 -14.47 -31.99 39.41
N SER A 420 -14.72 -31.96 40.73
CA SER A 420 -13.86 -32.60 41.72
C SER A 420 -13.65 -34.08 41.38
N PRO A 421 -12.50 -34.68 41.69
CA PRO A 421 -12.33 -36.12 41.57
C PRO A 421 -13.42 -36.85 42.39
N PRO A 422 -13.92 -38.00 41.89
CA PRO A 422 -15.00 -38.75 42.52
C PRO A 422 -14.68 -39.21 43.94
#